data_AF-A0A0U1KSW6-F1
#
_entry.id   AF-A0A0U1KSW6-F1
#
_cell.length_a   1.000
_cell.length_b   1.000
_cell.length_c   1.000
_cell.angle_alpha   90.00
_cell.angle_beta   90.00
_cell.angle_gamma   90.00
#
_symmetry.space_group_name_H-M   'P 1'
#
loop_
_entity.id
_entity.type
_entity.pdbx_description
1 polymer ?
#
loop_
_entity_poly.entity_id
_entity_poly.type
_entity_poly.pdbx_seq_one_letter_code
_entity_poly.pdbx_strand_id
1 'polypeptide(L)'
;MVYQNQELLYGLLYKAVAQTLAELSQDTKYLGAQIGFFSLLHTWGQDLHYHPHIHTVVLAGGLTKNNQWRNSSKKFFIPVKVLAKKFRGKFLHHIF
;
A
#
# COMPACT_ATOMS: atom_id res chain seq x y z
N MET A 1 -21.61 -6.82 0.38
CA MET A 1 -21.02 -5.47 0.26
C MET A 1 -19.91 -5.39 -0.80
N VAL A 2 -18.71 -5.96 -0.60
CA VAL A 2 -17.61 -5.86 -1.59
C VAL A 2 -17.98 -6.44 -2.94
N TYR A 3 -18.51 -7.66 -2.95
CA TYR A 3 -18.95 -8.34 -4.18
C TYR A 3 -20.02 -7.57 -4.98
N GLN A 4 -20.82 -6.73 -4.32
CA GLN A 4 -21.92 -5.98 -4.92
C GLN A 4 -21.52 -4.57 -5.37
N ASN A 5 -20.35 -4.06 -4.95
CA ASN A 5 -19.88 -2.69 -5.23
C ASN A 5 -18.41 -2.73 -5.65
N GLN A 6 -18.09 -3.64 -6.58
CA GLN A 6 -16.72 -3.99 -6.92
C GLN A 6 -15.91 -2.81 -7.44
N GLU A 7 -16.45 -2.05 -8.40
CA GLU A 7 -15.77 -0.88 -8.98
C GLU A 7 -15.36 0.12 -7.90
N LEU A 8 -16.31 0.56 -7.08
CA LEU A 8 -16.07 1.49 -5.99
C LEU A 8 -15.06 0.92 -4.99
N LEU A 9 -15.33 -0.26 -4.44
CA LEU A 9 -14.56 -0.77 -3.30
C LEU A 9 -13.15 -1.22 -3.71
N TYR A 10 -12.96 -1.74 -4.92
CA TYR A 10 -11.62 -2.02 -5.46
C TYR A 10 -10.85 -0.72 -5.72
N GLY A 11 -11.52 0.31 -6.28
CA GLY A 11 -10.92 1.64 -6.43
C GLY A 11 -10.47 2.23 -5.10
N LEU A 12 -11.30 2.12 -4.06
CA LEU A 12 -10.95 2.57 -2.71
C LEU A 12 -9.82 1.75 -2.09
N LEU A 13 -9.75 0.45 -2.35
CA LEU A 13 -8.65 -0.43 -1.95
C LEU A 13 -7.32 0.04 -2.55
N TYR A 14 -7.27 0.26 -3.87
CA TYR A 14 -6.08 0.79 -4.55
C TYR A 14 -5.68 2.17 -4.00
N LYS A 15 -6.66 3.07 -3.82
CA LYS A 15 -6.43 4.41 -3.28
C LYS A 15 -5.84 4.36 -1.88
N ALA A 16 -6.39 3.52 -0.99
CA ALA A 16 -5.90 3.35 0.37
C ALA A 16 -4.48 2.77 0.40
N VAL A 17 -4.17 1.78 -0.44
CA VAL A 17 -2.80 1.22 -0.59
C VAL A 17 -1.83 2.31 -1.03
N ALA A 18 -2.14 3.01 -2.13
CA ALA A 18 -1.24 4.02 -2.71
C ALA A 18 -0.96 5.16 -1.72
N GLN A 19 -1.99 5.68 -1.05
CA GLN A 19 -1.83 6.74 -0.05
C GLN A 19 -1.04 6.27 1.18
N THR A 20 -1.23 5.02 1.62
CA THR A 20 -0.50 4.47 2.77
C THR A 20 0.99 4.39 2.47
N LEU A 21 1.33 3.84 1.31
CA LEU A 21 2.72 3.70 0.87
C LEU A 21 3.37 5.06 0.63
N ALA A 22 2.68 5.98 -0.06
CA ALA A 22 3.21 7.31 -0.34
C ALA A 22 3.45 8.13 0.94
N GLU A 23 2.55 8.07 1.92
CA GLU A 23 2.70 8.81 3.19
C GLU A 23 3.87 8.25 4.01
N LEU A 24 3.86 6.94 4.26
CA LEU A 24 4.85 6.34 5.17
C LEU A 24 6.25 6.28 4.54
N SER A 25 6.37 6.15 3.22
CA SER A 25 7.66 6.17 2.54
C SER A 25 8.34 7.54 2.59
N GLN A 26 7.56 8.63 2.56
CA GLN A 26 8.09 10.00 2.64
C GLN A 26 8.47 10.43 4.06
N ASP A 27 7.98 9.74 5.09
CA ASP A 27 8.37 10.00 6.47
C ASP A 27 9.82 9.52 6.72
N THR A 28 10.67 10.44 7.16
CA THR A 28 12.09 10.20 7.46
C THR A 28 12.31 9.21 8.60
N LYS A 29 11.30 8.97 9.45
CA LYS A 29 11.31 7.89 10.44
C LYS A 29 11.39 6.50 9.80
N TYR A 30 10.92 6.37 8.56
CA TYR A 30 10.96 5.14 7.79
C TYR A 30 11.98 5.25 6.66
N LEU A 31 11.55 5.61 5.44
CA LEU A 31 12.46 5.75 4.30
C LEU A 31 12.86 7.22 4.08
N GLY A 32 11.91 8.16 4.13
CA GLY A 32 12.15 9.56 3.76
C GLY A 32 12.42 9.78 2.28
N ALA A 33 11.81 8.99 1.40
CA ALA A 33 11.97 9.08 -0.05
C ALA A 33 10.68 8.68 -0.79
N GLN A 34 10.49 9.24 -1.98
CA GLN A 34 9.42 8.86 -2.89
C GLN A 34 9.75 7.51 -3.55
N ILE A 35 8.93 6.50 -3.26
CA ILE A 35 9.06 5.16 -3.84
C ILE A 35 8.33 5.02 -5.16
N GLY A 36 8.76 4.05 -5.97
CA GLY A 36 7.95 3.45 -7.03
C GLY A 36 7.37 2.11 -6.57
N PHE A 37 6.16 1.79 -7.03
CA PHE A 37 5.51 0.50 -6.78
C PHE A 37 4.45 0.22 -7.84
N PHE A 38 4.08 -1.05 -8.00
CA PHE A 38 2.90 -1.47 -8.74
C PHE A 38 2.05 -2.41 -7.90
N SER A 39 0.74 -2.38 -8.10
CA SER A 39 -0.22 -3.15 -7.31
C SER A 39 -1.10 -4.01 -8.20
N LEU A 40 -1.39 -5.24 -7.78
CA LEU A 40 -2.29 -6.18 -8.45
C LEU A 40 -3.39 -6.59 -7.49
N LEU A 41 -4.63 -6.50 -7.97
CA LEU A 41 -5.80 -7.03 -7.28
C LEU A 41 -5.95 -8.52 -7.60
N HIS A 42 -6.03 -9.34 -6.56
CA HIS A 42 -6.49 -10.71 -6.62
C HIS A 42 -7.87 -10.79 -5.96
N THR A 43 -8.81 -11.50 -6.57
CA THR A 43 -10.19 -11.62 -6.08
C THR A 43 -10.48 -12.96 -5.41
N TRP A 44 -9.58 -13.93 -5.53
CA TRP A 44 -9.78 -15.30 -5.05
C TRP A 44 -8.63 -15.76 -4.15
N GLY A 45 -8.97 -16.50 -3.09
CA GLY A 45 -8.03 -17.23 -2.26
C GLY A 45 -7.57 -18.54 -2.90
N GLN A 46 -6.62 -19.23 -2.26
CA GLN A 46 -6.12 -20.54 -2.72
C GLN A 46 -7.21 -21.62 -2.75
N ASP A 47 -8.21 -21.49 -1.89
CA ASP A 47 -9.38 -22.36 -1.77
C ASP A 47 -10.56 -21.88 -2.63
N LEU A 48 -10.33 -20.92 -3.54
CA LEU A 48 -11.32 -20.31 -4.44
C LEU A 48 -12.48 -19.59 -3.73
N HIS A 49 -12.35 -19.27 -2.45
CA HIS A 49 -13.27 -18.34 -1.81
C HIS A 49 -13.01 -16.91 -2.29
N TYR A 50 -14.09 -16.13 -2.41
CA TYR A 50 -14.00 -14.73 -2.76
C TYR A 50 -13.26 -13.95 -1.66
N HIS A 51 -12.04 -13.50 -1.99
CA HIS A 51 -11.10 -12.88 -1.06
C HIS A 51 -10.35 -11.75 -1.78
N PRO A 52 -10.96 -10.58 -1.98
CA PRO A 52 -10.31 -9.46 -2.65
C PRO A 52 -9.15 -8.91 -1.80
N HIS A 53 -7.94 -8.97 -2.34
CA HIS A 53 -6.71 -8.46 -1.72
C HIS A 53 -5.76 -7.88 -2.78
N ILE A 54 -4.94 -6.91 -2.37
CA ILE A 54 -3.93 -6.31 -3.24
C ILE A 54 -2.54 -6.82 -2.86
N HIS A 55 -1.81 -7.33 -3.84
CA HIS A 55 -0.37 -7.49 -3.76
C HIS A 55 0.31 -6.25 -4.31
N THR A 56 1.27 -5.72 -3.57
CA THR A 56 2.06 -4.57 -4.02
C THR A 56 3.53 -4.93 -4.03
N VAL A 57 4.18 -4.72 -5.17
CA VAL A 57 5.64 -4.81 -5.31
C VAL A 57 6.20 -3.40 -5.25
N VAL A 58 7.09 -3.18 -4.30
CA VAL A 58 7.73 -1.88 -4.06
C VAL A 58 9.18 -1.98 -4.47
N LEU A 59 9.70 -0.93 -5.12
CA LEU A 59 11.14 -0.84 -5.39
C LEU A 59 11.92 -0.86 -4.07
N ALA A 60 13.14 -1.39 -4.09
CA ALA A 60 13.99 -1.51 -2.90
C ALA A 60 14.58 -0.16 -2.42
N GLY A 61 13.91 0.96 -2.69
CA GLY A 61 14.33 2.32 -2.38
C GLY A 61 13.44 3.35 -3.08
N GLY A 62 13.87 4.61 -3.01
CA GLY A 62 13.15 5.73 -3.61
C GLY A 62 14.03 6.96 -3.79
N LEU A 63 13.46 8.00 -4.41
CA LEU A 63 14.14 9.28 -4.62
C LEU A 63 13.84 10.25 -3.47
N THR A 64 14.88 10.82 -2.90
CA THR A 64 14.77 11.93 -1.94
C THR A 64 14.31 13.21 -2.64
N LYS A 65 13.97 14.25 -1.86
CA LYS A 65 13.59 15.58 -2.40
C LYS A 65 14.67 16.21 -3.29
N ASN A 66 15.94 15.83 -3.09
CA ASN A 66 17.07 16.30 -3.88
C ASN A 66 17.37 15.37 -5.08
N ASN A 67 16.43 14.51 -5.48
CA ASN A 67 16.57 13.51 -6.54
C ASN A 67 17.71 12.50 -6.35
N GLN A 68 18.19 12.31 -5.11
CA GLN A 68 19.17 11.28 -4.79
C GLN A 68 18.47 9.98 -4.40
N TRP A 69 18.98 8.86 -4.90
CA TRP A 69 18.49 7.54 -4.54
C TRP A 69 18.77 7.20 -3.08
N ARG A 70 17.77 6.64 -2.40
CA ARG A 70 17.87 6.12 -1.04
C ARG A 70 17.39 4.68 -1.01
N ASN A 71 18.28 3.78 -0.62
CA ASN A 71 17.95 2.37 -0.44
C ASN A 71 17.03 2.16 0.76
N SER A 72 16.09 1.23 0.61
CA SER A 72 15.34 0.67 1.72
C SER A 72 16.23 -0.23 2.59
N SER A 73 15.82 -0.43 3.84
CA SER A 73 16.41 -1.43 4.72
C SER A 73 16.32 -2.82 4.09
N LYS A 74 17.40 -3.61 4.23
CA LYS A 74 17.47 -5.02 3.82
C LYS A 74 16.58 -5.95 4.66
N LYS A 75 16.14 -5.49 5.85
CA LYS A 75 15.29 -6.28 6.76
C LYS A 75 13.81 -6.05 6.47
N PHE A 76 13.35 -4.82 6.66
CA PHE A 76 11.95 -4.43 6.46
C PHE A 76 11.88 -3.01 5.95
N PHE A 77 11.10 -2.81 4.88
CA PHE A 77 10.83 -1.50 4.31
C PHE A 77 10.13 -0.58 5.32
N ILE A 78 8.96 -0.98 5.81
CA ILE A 78 8.20 -0.32 6.88
C ILE A 78 7.62 -1.41 7.78
N PRO A 79 7.57 -1.25 9.11
CA PRO A 79 6.98 -2.25 10.00
C PRO A 79 5.52 -2.57 9.65
N VAL A 80 5.19 -3.86 9.55
CA VAL A 80 3.87 -4.34 9.11
C VAL A 80 2.71 -3.78 9.95
N LYS A 81 2.89 -3.68 11.27
CA LYS A 81 1.86 -3.11 12.16
C LYS A 81 1.54 -1.64 11.86
N VAL A 82 2.52 -0.87 11.40
CA VAL A 82 2.33 0.53 10.99
C VAL A 82 1.56 0.59 9.68
N LEU A 83 1.97 -0.20 8.68
CA LEU A 83 1.28 -0.30 7.39
C LEU A 83 -0.19 -0.71 7.59
N ALA A 84 -0.43 -1.79 8.33
CA ALA A 84 -1.77 -2.31 8.58
C ALA A 84 -2.67 -1.27 9.26
N LYS A 85 -2.18 -0.58 10.29
CA LYS A 85 -2.97 0.46 10.99
C LYS A 85 -3.28 1.64 10.08
N LYS A 86 -2.30 2.12 9.30
CA LYS A 86 -2.48 3.26 8.40
C LYS A 86 -3.42 2.92 7.23
N PHE A 87 -3.22 1.76 6.61
CA PHE A 87 -4.09 1.25 5.54
C PHE A 87 -5.53 1.13 6.04
N ARG A 88 -5.76 0.44 7.17
CA ARG A 88 -7.10 0.28 7.74
C ARG A 88 -7.77 1.64 7.99
N GLY A 89 -7.05 2.59 8.59
CA GLY A 89 -7.58 3.93 8.83
C GLY A 89 -7.99 4.65 7.55
N LYS A 90 -7.13 4.64 6.52
CA LYS A 90 -7.44 5.27 5.22
C LYS A 90 -8.59 4.58 4.51
N PHE A 91 -8.62 3.26 4.49
CA PHE A 91 -9.67 2.50 3.81
C PHE A 91 -11.03 2.74 4.46
N LEU A 92 -11.11 2.70 5.80
CA LEU A 92 -12.35 3.00 6.53
C LEU A 92 -12.80 4.45 6.31
N HIS A 93 -11.86 5.41 6.27
CA HIS A 93 -12.19 6.81 5.97
C HIS A 93 -12.73 7.04 4.56
N HIS A 94 -12.40 6.17 3.58
CA HIS A 94 -13.02 6.27 2.26
C HIS A 94 -14.39 5.59 2.20
N ILE A 95 -14.70 4.69 3.15
CA ILE A 95 -15.96 3.94 3.20
C ILE A 95 -17.04 4.69 4.00
N PHE A 96 -16.64 5.44 5.03
CA PHE A 96 -17.51 6.20 5.94
C PHE A 96 -17.23 7.69 5.84
#